data_AF-A0A7X7FWW2-F1
#
_entry.id   AF-A0A7X7FWW2-F1
#
_cell.length_a   1.000
_cell.length_b   1.000
_cell.length_c   1.000
_cell.angle_alpha   90.00
_cell.angle_beta   90.00
_cell.angle_gamma   90.00
#
_symmetry.space_group_name_H-M   'P 1'
#
loop_
_entity.id
_entity.type
_entity.pdbx_description
1 polymer ?
#
loop_
_entity_poly.entity_id
_entity_poly.type
_entity_poly.pdbx_seq_one_letter_code
_entity_poly.pdbx_strand_id
1 'polypeptide(L)'
;MITTDEKLKIKEALQAYCEQKGSQNKAANSLNGVSSATISKLLSEDWELINEVMWRSIAAQIGYKSKTWAVVETSNFKDLIQIFSDA
;
A
#
# COMPACT_ATOMS: atom_id res chain seq x y z
N MET A 1 3.24 -1.42 9.52
CA MET A 1 2.42 -0.23 9.79
C MET A 1 2.51 0.66 8.57
N ILE A 2 1.38 0.91 7.92
CA ILE A 2 1.28 1.83 6.80
C ILE A 2 1.01 3.25 7.34
N THR A 3 1.79 4.24 6.90
CA THR A 3 1.62 5.62 7.37
C THR A 3 0.41 6.27 6.71
N THR A 4 -0.11 7.35 7.32
CA THR A 4 -1.22 8.13 6.76
C THR A 4 -0.87 8.68 5.37
N ASP A 5 0.34 9.21 5.18
CA ASP A 5 0.84 9.66 3.88
C ASP A 5 0.86 8.55 2.83
N GLU A 6 1.25 7.33 3.22
CA GLU A 6 1.26 6.19 2.32
C GLU A 6 -0.16 5.76 1.93
N LYS A 7 -1.12 5.82 2.86
CA LYS A 7 -2.54 5.60 2.56
C LYS A 7 -3.07 6.63 1.56
N LEU A 8 -2.72 7.91 1.70
CA LEU A 8 -3.10 8.96 0.75
C LEU A 8 -2.55 8.68 -0.65
N LYS A 9 -1.27 8.29 -0.77
CA LYS A 9 -0.68 7.95 -2.07
C LYS A 9 -1.32 6.72 -2.71
N ILE A 10 -1.69 5.71 -1.92
CA ILE A 10 -2.42 4.54 -2.42
C ILE A 10 -3.83 4.94 -2.86
N LYS A 11 -4.51 5.84 -2.14
CA LYS A 11 -5.82 6.38 -2.54
C LYS A 11 -5.73 7.08 -3.90
N GLU A 12 -4.76 7.96 -4.09
CA GLU A 12 -4.52 8.64 -5.37
C GLU A 12 -4.25 7.67 -6.51
N ALA A 13 -3.37 6.68 -6.28
CA ALA A 13 -3.08 5.63 -7.25
C ALA A 13 -4.33 4.78 -7.57
N LEU A 14 -5.15 4.46 -6.57
CA LEU A 14 -6.40 3.72 -6.77
C LEU A 14 -7.43 4.54 -7.55
N GLN A 15 -7.49 5.85 -7.32
CA GLN A 15 -8.36 6.74 -8.07
C GLN A 15 -8.00 6.74 -9.56
N ALA A 16 -6.71 6.95 -9.88
CA ALA A 16 -6.21 6.87 -11.25
C ALA A 16 -6.47 5.49 -11.89
N TYR A 17 -6.31 4.41 -11.11
CA TYR A 17 -6.63 3.06 -11.57
C TYR A 17 -8.13 2.90 -11.88
N CYS A 18 -9.02 3.44 -11.05
CA CYS A 18 -10.47 3.40 -11.30
C CYS A 18 -10.86 4.18 -12.56
N GLU A 19 -10.24 5.34 -12.78
CA GLU A 19 -10.42 6.14 -14.01
C GLU A 19 -9.94 5.36 -15.25
N GLN A 20 -8.76 4.72 -15.17
CA GLN A 20 -8.25 3.87 -16.26
C GLN A 20 -9.19 2.71 -16.59
N LYS A 21 -9.81 2.08 -15.58
CA LYS A 21 -10.80 1.01 -15.77
C LYS A 21 -12.17 1.53 -16.18
N GLY A 22 -12.42 2.83 -16.04
CA GLY A 22 -13.65 3.53 -16.40
C GLY A 22 -14.74 3.57 -15.33
N SER A 23 -14.61 2.81 -14.24
CA SER A 23 -15.46 2.94 -13.04
C SER A 23 -14.90 2.14 -11.86
N GLN A 24 -15.34 2.46 -10.65
CA GLN A 24 -15.00 1.70 -9.44
C GLN A 24 -15.45 0.23 -9.53
N ASN A 25 -16.64 -0.04 -10.07
CA ASN A 25 -17.12 -1.42 -10.26
C ASN A 25 -16.25 -2.21 -11.25
N LYS A 26 -15.81 -1.57 -12.34
CA LYS A 26 -14.89 -2.22 -13.29
C LYS A 26 -13.52 -2.47 -12.66
N ALA A 27 -13.03 -1.55 -11.82
CA ALA A 27 -11.82 -1.76 -11.06
C ALA A 27 -11.96 -2.91 -10.04
N ALA A 28 -13.05 -2.97 -9.28
CA ALA A 28 -13.33 -4.07 -8.34
C ALA A 28 -13.29 -5.43 -9.03
N ASN A 29 -13.95 -5.56 -10.19
CA ASN A 29 -13.97 -6.79 -10.96
C ASN A 29 -12.59 -7.20 -11.50
N SER A 30 -11.64 -6.26 -11.60
CA SER A 30 -10.26 -6.54 -12.03
C SER A 30 -9.31 -6.84 -10.87
N LEU A 31 -9.73 -6.62 -9.63
CA LEU A 31 -8.95 -6.86 -8.41
C LEU A 31 -9.43 -8.14 -7.73
N ASN A 32 -8.50 -8.99 -7.33
CA ASN A 32 -8.78 -10.22 -6.62
C ASN A 32 -9.12 -9.93 -5.15
N GLY A 33 -10.32 -10.33 -4.73
CA GLY A 33 -10.77 -10.23 -3.34
C GLY A 33 -11.07 -8.80 -2.88
N VAL A 34 -11.27 -7.84 -3.80
CA VAL A 34 -11.58 -6.45 -3.49
C VAL A 34 -12.98 -6.12 -4.00
N SER A 35 -13.87 -5.72 -3.09
CA SER A 35 -15.25 -5.34 -3.46
C SER A 35 -15.33 -3.87 -3.89
N SER A 36 -16.36 -3.51 -4.66
CA SER A 36 -16.65 -2.10 -4.98
C SER A 36 -16.88 -1.26 -3.72
N ALA A 37 -17.46 -1.85 -2.67
CA ALA A 37 -17.65 -1.17 -1.38
C ALA A 37 -16.31 -0.87 -0.69
N THR A 38 -15.34 -1.78 -0.79
CA THR A 38 -13.97 -1.56 -0.28
C THR A 38 -13.30 -0.40 -1.00
N ILE A 39 -13.39 -0.35 -2.33
CA ILE A 39 -12.83 0.75 -3.14
C ILE A 39 -13.50 2.07 -2.75
N SER A 40 -14.82 2.09 -2.64
CA SER A 40 -15.57 3.28 -2.26
C SER A 40 -15.16 3.82 -0.89
N LYS A 41 -15.02 2.94 0.12
CA LYS A 41 -14.52 3.33 1.46
C LYS A 41 -13.10 3.90 1.41
N LEU A 42 -12.21 3.27 0.64
CA LEU A 42 -10.82 3.72 0.52
C LEU A 42 -10.75 5.12 -0.10
N LEU A 43 -11.55 5.37 -1.14
CA LEU A 43 -11.64 6.67 -1.82
C LEU A 43 -12.38 7.75 -1.01
N SER A 44 -13.27 7.36 -0.10
CA SER A 44 -14.07 8.28 0.73
C SER A 44 -13.42 8.65 2.06
N GLU A 45 -12.17 8.25 2.30
CA GLU A 45 -11.40 8.52 3.52
C GLU A 45 -11.95 7.87 4.81
N ASP A 46 -12.93 6.97 4.69
CA ASP A 46 -13.43 6.12 5.78
C ASP A 46 -12.56 4.84 5.90
N TRP A 47 -11.42 5.00 6.58
CA TRP A 47 -10.39 3.96 6.66
C TRP A 47 -10.44 3.11 7.93
N GLU A 48 -11.36 3.39 8.86
CA GLU A 48 -11.44 2.71 10.16
C GLU A 48 -11.67 1.19 10.01
N LEU A 49 -12.44 0.81 8.98
CA LEU A 49 -12.81 -0.57 8.71
C LEU A 49 -11.91 -1.26 7.68
N ILE A 50 -10.86 -0.58 7.19
CA ILE A 50 -9.92 -1.13 6.22
C ILE A 50 -8.63 -1.55 6.93
N ASN A 51 -8.45 -2.86 7.06
CA ASN A 51 -7.25 -3.41 7.67
C ASN A 51 -5.99 -3.20 6.80
N GLU A 52 -4.81 -3.24 7.42
CA GLU A 52 -3.53 -3.01 6.74
C GLU A 52 -3.25 -4.04 5.62
N VAL A 53 -3.71 -5.28 5.78
CA VAL A 53 -3.56 -6.33 4.75
C VAL A 53 -4.29 -5.93 3.46
N MET A 54 -5.46 -5.31 3.57
CA MET A 54 -6.25 -4.85 2.44
C MET A 54 -5.56 -3.70 1.70
N TRP A 55 -5.00 -2.74 2.43
CA TRP A 55 -4.17 -1.67 1.86
C TRP A 55 -3.02 -2.22 1.03
N ARG A 56 -2.26 -3.18 1.59
CA ARG A 56 -1.13 -3.81 0.91
C ARG A 56 -1.56 -4.61 -0.32
N SER A 57 -2.66 -5.36 -0.21
CA SER A 57 -3.22 -6.15 -1.32
C SER A 57 -3.63 -5.25 -2.48
N ILE A 58 -4.41 -4.19 -2.21
CA ILE A 58 -4.85 -3.24 -3.24
C ILE A 58 -3.63 -2.57 -3.88
N ALA A 59 -2.70 -2.04 -3.07
CA ALA A 59 -1.49 -1.40 -3.55
C ALA A 59 -0.68 -2.30 -4.50
N ALA A 60 -0.45 -3.57 -4.12
CA ALA A 60 0.26 -4.53 -4.95
C ALA A 60 -0.45 -4.80 -6.28
N GLN A 61 -1.77 -4.95 -6.26
CA GLN A 61 -2.56 -5.27 -7.45
C GLN A 61 -2.70 -4.10 -8.43
N ILE A 62 -2.71 -2.85 -7.94
CA ILE A 62 -2.72 -1.65 -8.79
C ILE A 62 -1.31 -1.23 -9.23
N GLY A 63 -0.28 -1.99 -8.86
CA GLY A 63 1.11 -1.70 -9.22
C GLY A 63 1.73 -0.54 -8.45
N TYR A 64 1.12 -0.12 -7.33
CA TYR A 64 1.68 0.90 -6.46
C TYR A 64 2.97 0.36 -5.80
N LYS A 65 4.06 1.10 -5.96
CA LYS A 65 5.34 0.84 -5.30
C LYS A 65 5.67 2.02 -4.41
N SER A 66 5.88 1.75 -3.12
CA SER A 66 6.46 2.75 -2.22
C SER A 66 7.83 3.13 -2.75
N LYS A 67 8.09 4.43 -2.95
CA LYS A 67 9.38 4.93 -3.46
C LYS A 67 10.47 4.96 -2.40
N THR A 68 10.24 4.39 -1.23
CA THR A 68 11.20 4.40 -0.12
C THR A 68 12.28 3.34 -0.35
N TRP A 69 13.54 3.79 -0.37
CA TRP A 69 14.68 2.92 -0.21
C TRP A 69 14.68 2.38 1.22
N ALA A 70 14.24 1.13 1.39
CA ALA A 70 14.28 0.46 2.68
C ALA A 70 15.61 -0.31 2.80
N VAL A 71 16.41 0.01 3.81
CA VAL A 71 17.58 -0.80 4.17
C VAL A 71 17.08 -2.13 4.70
N VAL A 72 17.47 -3.23 4.06
CA VAL A 72 17.18 -4.58 4.56
C VAL A 72 18.33 -5.00 5.45
N GLU A 73 18.05 -5.20 6.74
CA GLU A 73 19.04 -5.67 7.69
C GLU A 73 19.38 -7.14 7.42
N THR A 74 20.54 -7.39 6.83
CA THR A 74 21.13 -8.72 6.73
C THR A 74 21.90 -9.07 8.00
N SER A 75 22.27 -10.35 8.18
CA SER A 75 23.12 -10.75 9.30
C SER A 75 24.40 -9.92 9.36
N ASN A 76 25.10 -9.78 8.22
CA ASN A 76 26.30 -8.96 8.12
C ASN A 76 26.05 -7.48 8.44
N PHE A 77 24.89 -6.93 8.07
CA PHE A 77 24.54 -5.55 8.41
C PHE A 77 24.48 -5.37 9.93
N LYS A 78 23.85 -6.31 10.64
CA LYS A 78 23.74 -6.29 12.10
C LYS A 78 25.09 -6.44 12.78
N ASP A 79 25.92 -7.36 12.30
CA ASP A 79 27.25 -7.61 12.84
C ASP A 79 28.15 -6.37 12.71
N LEU A 80 28.14 -5.73 11.54
CA LEU A 80 28.91 -4.49 11.31
C LEU A 80 28.43 -3.36 12.21
N ILE A 81 27.12 -3.13 12.31
CA ILE A 81 26.57 -2.08 13.18
C ILE A 81 26.92 -2.33 14.64
N GLN A 82 26.89 -3.58 15.12
CA GLN A 82 27.28 -3.92 16.48
C GLN A 82 28.77 -3.61 16.73
N ILE A 83 29.66 -3.99 15.80
CA ILE A 83 31.10 -3.68 15.90
C ILE A 83 31.35 -2.17 15.92
N PHE A 84 30.65 -1.41 15.08
CA PHE A 84 30.82 0.04 15.00
C PHE A 84 30.15 0.81 16.16
N SER A 85 29.18 0.23 16.84
CA SER A 85 28.48 0.88 17.96
C SER A 85 29.18 0.69 19.31
N ASP A 86 30.13 -0.25 19.40
CA ASP A 86 30.91 -0.57 20.61
C ASP A 86 32.29 0.13 20.64
N ALA A 87 32.57 0.99 19.64
CA ALA A 87 33.79 1.80 19.53
C ALA A 87 33.54 3.26 19.93
#